data_AF-A0A0G1UFJ1-F1
#
_entry.id   AF-A0A0G1UFJ1-F1
#
_cell.length_a   1.000
_cell.length_b   1.000
_cell.length_c   1.000
_cell.angle_alpha   90.00
_cell.angle_beta   90.00
_cell.angle_gamma   90.00
#
_symmetry.space_group_name_H-M   'P 1'
#
loop_
_entity.id
_entity.type
_entity.pdbx_description
1 polymer ?
#
loop_
_entity_poly.entity_id
_entity_poly.type
_entity_poly.pdbx_seq_one_letter_code
_entity_poly.pdbx_strand_id
1 'polypeptide(L)'
;MLLCAKKMDFEAASLLRDRISALNQLRSTPVSADEYLANPNLVQDQRQQALNSLRSAINHEFITDNPLHRIEMYDVSHLRGQSATAAMTVAYDGYVNSRLYRHFTIKKAPSDNDVGMLTEVLDRRLRRTDWPPPDLIVLDGGRPQLSIIPSLKHITYNLPPIIALAKREETIIIPLSSGFKEIRLDRVKKRSLFRSQVVSKKSASTVLIPASAFSSISGTKPTASHAACTTNTALQARF
;
A
#
# COMPACT_ATOMS: atom_id res chain seq x y z
N MET A 1 -3.46 -12.59 28.37
CA MET A 1 -3.44 -13.26 27.05
C MET A 1 -3.10 -14.75 27.18
N LEU A 2 -1.89 -15.15 27.60
CA LEU A 2 -1.51 -16.58 27.73
C LEU A 2 -2.42 -17.38 28.68
N LEU A 3 -2.86 -16.78 29.80
CA LEU A 3 -3.82 -17.40 30.71
C LEU A 3 -5.21 -17.62 30.11
N CYS A 4 -5.72 -16.67 29.30
CA CYS A 4 -7.01 -16.80 28.62
C CYS A 4 -6.95 -17.86 27.52
N ALA A 5 -5.83 -17.93 26.78
CA ALA A 5 -5.59 -18.97 25.78
C ALA A 5 -5.53 -20.37 26.41
N LYS A 6 -4.87 -20.51 27.58
CA LYS A 6 -4.87 -21.76 28.35
C LYS A 6 -6.26 -22.17 28.85
N LYS A 7 -7.17 -21.21 29.05
CA LYS A 7 -8.57 -21.43 29.43
C LYS A 7 -9.53 -21.58 28.24
N MET A 8 -9.01 -21.62 27.01
CA MET A 8 -9.80 -21.63 25.77
C MET A 8 -10.77 -20.44 25.59
N ASP A 9 -10.52 -19.34 26.29
CA ASP A 9 -11.27 -18.09 26.15
C ASP A 9 -10.59 -17.22 25.08
N PHE A 10 -10.91 -17.51 23.82
CA PHE A 10 -10.27 -16.89 22.66
C PHE A 10 -10.73 -15.45 22.42
N GLU A 11 -11.95 -15.09 22.83
CA GLU A 11 -12.49 -13.74 22.68
C GLU A 11 -11.78 -12.77 23.63
N ALA A 12 -11.68 -13.12 24.92
CA ALA A 12 -10.94 -12.33 25.90
C ALA A 12 -9.43 -12.27 25.57
N ALA A 13 -8.87 -13.36 25.04
CA ALA A 13 -7.49 -13.38 24.58
C ALA A 13 -7.25 -12.42 23.40
N SER A 14 -8.18 -12.34 22.44
CA SER A 14 -8.12 -11.39 21.33
C SER A 14 -8.21 -9.96 21.83
N LEU A 15 -9.18 -9.66 22.70
CA LEU A 15 -9.36 -8.32 23.28
C LEU A 15 -8.10 -7.84 24.02
N LEU A 16 -7.49 -8.71 24.83
CA LEU A 16 -6.27 -8.39 25.57
C LEU A 16 -5.07 -8.16 24.64
N ARG A 17 -4.94 -8.96 23.57
CA ARG A 17 -3.91 -8.75 22.54
C ARG A 17 -4.07 -7.39 21.88
N ASP A 18 -5.30 -7.03 21.52
CA ASP A 18 -5.60 -5.77 20.86
C ASP A 18 -5.30 -4.58 21.78
N ARG A 19 -5.65 -4.68 23.07
CA ARG A 19 -5.31 -3.67 24.09
C ARG A 19 -3.80 -3.50 24.29
N ILE A 20 -3.05 -4.61 24.41
CA ILE A 20 -1.59 -4.58 24.54
C ILE A 20 -0.97 -3.96 23.27
N SER A 21 -1.49 -4.32 22.10
CA SER A 21 -1.05 -3.76 20.82
C SER A 21 -1.26 -2.24 20.78
N ALA A 22 -2.43 -1.76 21.19
CA ALA A 22 -2.78 -0.34 21.26
C ALA A 22 -1.91 0.45 22.25
N LEU A 23 -1.64 -0.11 23.44
CA LEU A 23 -0.74 0.51 24.43
C LEU A 23 0.69 0.64 23.89
N ASN A 24 1.20 -0.42 23.26
CA ASN A 24 2.50 -0.37 22.60
C ASN A 24 2.51 0.62 21.42
N GLN A 25 1.36 0.97 20.83
CA GLN A 25 1.28 1.96 19.73
C GLN A 25 1.40 3.39 20.29
N LEU A 26 0.85 3.64 21.48
CA LEU A 26 0.95 4.94 22.13
C LEU A 26 2.38 5.24 22.59
N ARG A 27 3.11 4.22 23.09
CA ARG A 27 4.51 4.38 23.52
C ARG A 27 5.50 4.59 22.38
N SER A 28 5.19 4.12 21.18
CA SER A 28 6.00 4.39 19.99
C SER A 28 5.60 5.75 19.41
N THR A 29 5.85 6.85 20.13
CA THR A 29 5.95 8.17 19.48
C THR A 29 7.17 8.11 18.58
N PRO A 30 6.99 8.17 17.25
CA PRO A 30 8.01 7.62 16.40
C PRO A 30 9.04 8.59 15.85
N VAL A 31 8.79 9.88 16.04
CA VAL A 31 9.60 10.96 15.52
C VAL A 31 9.79 11.92 16.67
N SER A 32 11.04 12.17 17.05
CA SER A 32 11.34 13.14 18.11
C SER A 32 11.04 14.56 17.58
N ALA A 33 10.78 15.50 18.49
CA ALA A 33 10.66 16.90 18.11
C ALA A 33 11.92 17.37 17.35
N ASP A 34 13.09 16.87 17.75
CA ASP A 34 14.38 17.20 17.14
C ASP A 34 14.47 16.77 15.66
N GLU A 35 13.92 15.60 15.29
CA GLU A 35 13.89 15.14 13.89
C GLU A 35 13.04 16.05 12.99
N TYR A 36 11.91 16.56 13.50
CA TYR A 36 11.08 17.53 12.76
C TYR A 36 11.76 18.90 12.66
N LEU A 37 12.46 19.34 13.70
CA LEU A 37 13.21 20.60 13.68
C LEU A 37 14.38 20.53 12.69
N ALA A 38 15.05 19.38 12.59
CA ALA A 38 16.12 19.15 11.64
C ALA A 38 15.63 19.05 10.20
N ASN A 39 14.43 18.49 9.97
CA ASN A 39 13.81 18.41 8.65
C ASN A 39 12.32 18.81 8.69
N PRO A 40 11.98 20.06 8.34
CA PRO A 40 10.59 20.51 8.27
C PRO A 40 9.72 19.71 7.28
N ASN A 41 10.33 19.08 6.26
CA ASN A 41 9.66 18.30 5.23
C ASN A 41 9.71 16.78 5.50
N LEU A 42 10.10 16.36 6.69
CA LEU A 42 10.35 14.96 7.06
C LEU A 42 9.27 13.99 6.59
N VAL A 43 8.00 14.33 6.82
CA VAL A 43 6.84 13.51 6.44
C VAL A 43 6.74 13.33 4.92
N GLN A 44 7.01 14.40 4.16
CA GLN A 44 6.96 14.36 2.70
C GLN A 44 8.12 13.53 2.16
N ASP A 45 9.33 13.71 2.70
CA ASP A 45 10.52 12.98 2.28
C ASP A 45 10.39 11.48 2.57
N GLN A 46 9.89 11.11 3.74
CA GLN A 46 9.64 9.72 4.11
C GLN A 46 8.63 9.05 3.17
N ARG A 47 7.58 9.79 2.75
CA ARG A 47 6.61 9.30 1.78
C ARG A 47 7.22 9.14 0.39
N GLN A 48 8.01 10.10 -0.06
CA GLN A 48 8.69 10.00 -1.35
C GLN A 48 9.68 8.83 -1.36
N GLN A 49 10.43 8.65 -0.28
CA GLN A 49 11.30 7.49 -0.09
C GLN A 49 10.50 6.19 -0.15
N ALA A 50 9.32 6.14 0.47
CA ALA A 50 8.44 4.96 0.43
C ALA A 50 7.98 4.63 -0.99
N LEU A 51 7.55 5.63 -1.76
CA LEU A 51 7.17 5.46 -3.17
C LEU A 51 8.35 5.01 -4.02
N ASN A 52 9.54 5.59 -3.80
CA ASN A 52 10.75 5.21 -4.52
C ASN A 52 11.18 3.78 -4.18
N SER A 53 11.09 3.38 -2.91
CA SER A 53 11.37 2.00 -2.48
C SER A 53 10.40 1.00 -3.08
N LEU A 54 9.09 1.31 -3.09
CA LEU A 54 8.08 0.50 -3.76
C LEU A 54 8.38 0.39 -5.26
N ARG A 55 8.68 1.51 -5.91
CA ARG A 55 9.07 1.55 -7.33
C ARG A 55 10.26 0.64 -7.56
N SER A 56 11.35 0.78 -6.81
CA SER A 56 12.53 -0.07 -6.97
C SER A 56 12.23 -1.56 -6.76
N ALA A 57 11.32 -1.89 -5.85
CA ALA A 57 10.93 -3.28 -5.60
C ALA A 57 10.15 -3.91 -6.77
N ILE A 58 9.37 -3.12 -7.51
CA ILE A 58 8.60 -3.57 -8.70
C ILE A 58 9.35 -3.37 -10.02
N ASN A 59 10.32 -2.45 -10.09
CA ASN A 59 10.92 -1.97 -11.34
C ASN A 59 11.66 -3.08 -12.10
N HIS A 60 12.24 -4.04 -11.38
CA HIS A 60 12.94 -5.18 -11.99
C HIS A 60 12.08 -5.99 -12.96
N GLU A 61 10.75 -5.91 -12.87
CA GLU A 61 9.83 -6.79 -13.60
C GLU A 61 8.94 -6.04 -14.58
N PHE A 62 8.54 -4.81 -14.24
CA PHE A 62 7.57 -4.05 -15.02
C PHE A 62 8.19 -2.95 -15.91
N ILE A 63 9.50 -2.68 -15.78
CA ILE A 63 10.21 -1.60 -16.50
C ILE A 63 9.42 -0.27 -16.36
N THR A 64 9.33 0.22 -15.13
CA THR A 64 8.64 1.46 -14.78
C THR A 64 9.66 2.53 -14.43
N ASP A 65 10.19 3.22 -15.44
CA ASP A 65 11.04 4.40 -15.22
C ASP A 65 10.23 5.59 -14.67
N ASN A 66 8.91 5.56 -14.87
CA ASN A 66 8.00 6.60 -14.42
C ASN A 66 7.83 6.58 -12.89
N PRO A 67 7.73 7.77 -12.26
CA PRO A 67 7.33 7.89 -10.86
C PRO A 67 5.92 7.32 -10.62
N LEU A 68 5.69 6.75 -9.42
CA LEU A 68 4.38 6.26 -8.99
C LEU A 68 3.56 7.42 -8.42
N HIS A 69 2.78 8.08 -9.28
CA HIS A 69 1.90 9.17 -8.88
C HIS A 69 0.53 8.65 -8.49
N ARG A 70 -0.12 7.86 -9.34
CA ARG A 70 -1.48 7.36 -9.14
C ARG A 70 -1.47 5.86 -8.85
N ILE A 71 -1.79 5.50 -7.61
CA ILE A 71 -1.95 4.10 -7.19
C ILE A 71 -3.43 3.83 -6.95
N GLU A 72 -3.98 2.79 -7.58
CA GLU A 72 -5.36 2.34 -7.40
C GLU A 72 -5.40 1.04 -6.59
N MET A 73 -6.26 0.98 -5.58
CA MET A 73 -6.43 -0.20 -4.73
C MET A 73 -7.86 -0.72 -4.83
N TYR A 74 -8.01 -2.05 -4.98
CA TYR A 74 -9.30 -2.71 -5.16
C TYR A 74 -9.58 -3.72 -4.04
N ASP A 75 -10.81 -3.71 -3.54
CA ASP A 75 -11.33 -4.64 -2.54
C ASP A 75 -12.72 -5.14 -2.95
N VAL A 76 -13.01 -6.41 -2.69
CA VAL A 76 -14.32 -7.02 -2.95
C VAL A 76 -15.05 -7.24 -1.64
N SER A 77 -16.29 -6.75 -1.57
CA SER A 77 -17.14 -6.84 -0.40
C SER A 77 -18.40 -7.66 -0.69
N HIS A 78 -18.57 -8.72 0.09
CA HIS A 78 -19.75 -9.56 0.10
C HIS A 78 -20.72 -9.07 1.19
N LEU A 79 -21.77 -8.37 0.78
CA LEU A 79 -22.89 -8.09 1.67
C LEU A 79 -23.85 -9.27 1.61
N ARG A 80 -24.00 -10.01 2.72
CA ARG A 80 -24.93 -11.14 2.80
C ARG A 80 -26.35 -10.66 2.46
N GLY A 81 -26.93 -11.19 1.39
CA GLY A 81 -28.29 -10.87 0.94
C GLY A 81 -28.41 -9.65 0.01
N GLN A 82 -27.31 -9.01 -0.39
CA GLN A 82 -27.30 -7.91 -1.39
C GLN A 82 -26.38 -8.25 -2.57
N SER A 83 -26.49 -7.48 -3.65
CA SER A 83 -25.57 -7.59 -4.80
C SER A 83 -24.12 -7.39 -4.34
N ALA A 84 -23.21 -8.24 -4.85
CA ALA A 84 -21.80 -8.08 -4.56
C ALA A 84 -21.27 -6.74 -5.10
N THR A 85 -20.30 -6.16 -4.38
CA THR A 85 -19.71 -4.87 -4.74
C THR A 85 -18.21 -4.89 -4.61
N ALA A 86 -17.52 -4.08 -5.42
CA ALA A 86 -16.11 -3.78 -5.24
C ALA A 86 -15.93 -2.29 -4.92
N ALA A 87 -14.89 -1.99 -4.16
CA ALA A 87 -14.46 -0.64 -3.82
C ALA A 87 -13.10 -0.36 -4.47
N MET A 88 -12.94 0.87 -4.96
CA MET A 88 -11.68 1.39 -5.48
C MET A 88 -11.27 2.62 -4.67
N THR A 89 -10.11 2.54 -4.05
CA THR A 89 -9.44 3.66 -3.36
C THR A 89 -8.29 4.14 -4.22
N VAL A 90 -8.00 5.45 -4.20
CA VAL A 90 -6.91 6.05 -4.97
C VAL A 90 -5.96 6.76 -4.03
N ALA A 91 -4.66 6.50 -4.18
CA ALA A 91 -3.62 7.34 -3.64
C ALA A 91 -2.93 8.13 -4.76
N TYR A 92 -2.77 9.44 -4.56
CA TYR A 92 -2.00 10.33 -5.41
C TYR A 92 -0.78 10.84 -4.66
N ASP A 93 0.42 10.63 -5.19
CA ASP A 93 1.70 10.99 -4.53
C ASP A 93 1.80 10.43 -3.11
N GLY A 94 1.23 9.23 -2.91
CA GLY A 94 1.14 8.59 -1.60
C GLY A 94 0.15 9.25 -0.63
N TYR A 95 -0.74 10.14 -1.10
CA TYR A 95 -1.86 10.68 -0.33
C TYR A 95 -3.16 10.01 -0.74
N VAL A 96 -3.90 9.45 0.22
CA VAL A 96 -5.22 8.87 -0.07
C VAL A 96 -6.21 9.99 -0.41
N ASN A 97 -6.85 9.88 -1.57
CA ASN A 97 -7.83 10.86 -2.02
C ASN A 97 -9.24 10.28 -1.96
N SER A 98 -9.97 10.63 -0.91
CA SER A 98 -11.35 10.16 -0.68
C SER A 98 -12.34 10.60 -1.75
N ARG A 99 -12.10 11.73 -2.45
CA ARG A 99 -12.97 12.21 -3.53
C ARG A 99 -12.93 11.30 -4.77
N LEU A 100 -11.85 10.53 -4.91
CA LEU A 100 -11.64 9.61 -6.02
C LEU A 100 -12.07 8.19 -5.70
N TYR A 101 -12.57 7.96 -4.49
CA TYR A 101 -13.14 6.69 -4.10
C TYR A 101 -14.35 6.34 -4.99
N ARG A 102 -14.45 5.08 -5.42
CA ARG A 102 -15.53 4.59 -6.28
C ARG A 102 -16.04 3.24 -5.83
N HIS A 103 -17.35 3.04 -5.96
CA HIS A 103 -17.99 1.74 -5.80
C HIS A 103 -18.42 1.19 -7.15
N PHE A 104 -18.20 -0.11 -7.32
CA PHE A 104 -18.63 -0.86 -8.49
C PHE A 104 -19.63 -1.92 -8.05
N THR A 105 -20.86 -1.80 -8.53
CA THR A 105 -21.82 -2.91 -8.48
C THR A 105 -21.40 -3.95 -9.52
N ILE A 106 -21.29 -5.21 -9.07
CA ILE A 106 -20.98 -6.37 -9.90
C ILE A 106 -22.22 -6.74 -10.72
N LYS A 107 -22.04 -6.98 -12.03
CA LYS A 107 -23.17 -7.23 -12.95
C LYS A 107 -23.12 -8.61 -13.60
N LYS A 108 -21.92 -9.18 -13.81
CA LYS A 108 -21.69 -10.34 -14.67
C LYS A 108 -21.03 -11.50 -13.93
N ALA A 109 -20.29 -11.24 -12.85
CA ALA A 109 -19.62 -12.29 -12.09
C ALA A 109 -20.53 -12.91 -11.01
N PRO A 110 -20.42 -14.22 -10.74
CA PRO A 110 -21.04 -14.86 -9.58
C PRO A 110 -20.60 -14.19 -8.28
N SER A 111 -21.53 -14.04 -7.34
CA SER A 111 -21.28 -13.35 -6.07
C SER A 111 -20.32 -14.09 -5.14
N ASP A 112 -20.01 -15.36 -5.39
CA ASP A 112 -19.10 -16.20 -4.62
C ASP A 112 -17.69 -16.29 -5.24
N ASN A 113 -17.46 -15.60 -6.36
CA ASN A 113 -16.20 -15.67 -7.10
C ASN A 113 -15.48 -14.31 -7.12
N ASP A 114 -14.65 -14.06 -6.10
CA ASP A 114 -13.81 -12.86 -5.98
C ASP A 114 -12.96 -12.55 -7.20
N VAL A 115 -12.34 -13.58 -7.79
CA VAL A 115 -11.48 -13.43 -8.97
C VAL A 115 -12.30 -12.98 -10.17
N GLY A 116 -13.48 -13.57 -10.37
CA GLY A 116 -14.42 -13.18 -11.42
C GLY A 116 -14.92 -11.74 -11.24
N MET A 117 -15.26 -11.36 -10.00
CA MET A 117 -15.72 -10.01 -9.67
C MET A 117 -14.65 -8.95 -9.92
N LEU A 118 -13.40 -9.20 -9.48
CA LEU A 118 -12.27 -8.31 -9.76
C LEU A 118 -12.00 -8.19 -11.25
N THR A 119 -12.05 -9.31 -11.99
CA THR A 119 -11.85 -9.32 -13.44
C THR A 119 -12.87 -8.42 -14.14
N GLU A 120 -14.16 -8.53 -13.80
CA GLU A 120 -15.21 -7.68 -14.37
C GLU A 120 -14.99 -6.20 -14.06
N VAL A 121 -14.64 -5.88 -12.81
CA VAL A 121 -14.43 -4.49 -12.35
C VAL A 121 -13.23 -3.87 -13.06
N LEU A 122 -12.12 -4.60 -13.16
CA LEU A 122 -10.90 -4.13 -13.80
C LEU A 122 -11.05 -4.02 -15.32
N ASP A 123 -11.74 -4.97 -15.97
CA ASP A 123 -12.09 -4.86 -17.39
C ASP A 123 -12.87 -3.56 -17.66
N ARG A 124 -13.90 -3.28 -16.85
CA ARG A 124 -14.67 -2.04 -16.94
C ARG A 124 -13.83 -0.80 -16.67
N ARG A 125 -12.96 -0.84 -15.65
CA ARG A 125 -12.09 0.29 -15.28
C ARG A 125 -11.08 0.61 -16.38
N LEU A 126 -10.43 -0.41 -16.94
CA LEU A 126 -9.34 -0.24 -17.89
C LEU A 126 -9.83 0.22 -19.26
N ARG A 127 -11.10 -0.06 -19.60
CA ARG A 127 -11.76 0.49 -20.80
C ARG A 127 -12.19 1.96 -20.66
N ARG A 128 -12.22 2.52 -19.45
CA ARG A 128 -12.58 3.92 -19.23
C ARG A 128 -11.41 4.84 -19.54
N THR A 129 -11.64 5.80 -20.42
CA THR A 129 -10.67 6.83 -20.82
C THR A 129 -10.90 8.16 -20.11
N ASP A 130 -12.01 8.34 -19.41
CA ASP A 130 -12.35 9.58 -18.72
C ASP A 130 -11.61 9.77 -17.40
N TRP A 131 -10.96 8.72 -16.89
CA TRP A 131 -10.13 8.78 -15.69
C TRP A 131 -8.65 8.58 -16.05
N PRO A 132 -7.73 9.32 -15.42
CA PRO A 132 -6.30 9.11 -15.62
C PRO A 132 -5.92 7.63 -15.40
N PRO A 133 -5.03 7.06 -16.22
CA PRO A 133 -4.57 5.69 -16.01
C PRO A 133 -3.78 5.58 -14.69
N PRO A 134 -3.87 4.46 -13.95
CA PRO A 134 -3.03 4.24 -12.79
C PRO A 134 -1.60 3.85 -13.19
N ASP A 135 -0.64 4.25 -12.38
CA ASP A 135 0.76 3.80 -12.48
C ASP A 135 0.96 2.43 -11.81
N LEU A 136 0.08 2.06 -10.87
CA LEU A 136 0.09 0.79 -10.16
C LEU A 136 -1.32 0.43 -9.69
N ILE A 137 -1.68 -0.84 -9.85
CA ILE A 137 -2.91 -1.43 -9.32
C ILE A 137 -2.54 -2.40 -8.19
N VAL A 138 -3.25 -2.28 -7.07
CA VAL A 138 -3.09 -3.14 -5.89
C VAL A 138 -4.41 -3.87 -5.61
N LEU A 139 -4.37 -5.18 -5.49
CA LEU A 139 -5.52 -6.00 -5.10
C LEU A 139 -5.43 -6.33 -3.60
N ASP A 140 -6.47 -6.03 -2.81
CA ASP A 140 -6.57 -6.52 -1.42
C ASP A 140 -6.86 -8.02 -1.47
N GLY A 141 -5.82 -8.83 -1.26
CA GLY A 141 -5.88 -10.25 -1.58
C GLY A 141 -4.53 -10.95 -1.55
N GLY A 142 -4.58 -12.28 -1.62
CA GLY A 142 -3.39 -13.11 -1.77
C GLY A 142 -3.03 -13.37 -3.23
N ARG A 143 -2.23 -14.43 -3.43
CA ARG A 143 -1.85 -14.93 -4.77
C ARG A 143 -3.04 -15.23 -5.70
N PRO A 144 -4.16 -15.82 -5.23
CA PRO A 144 -5.27 -16.17 -6.12
C PRO A 144 -5.84 -14.98 -6.90
N GLN A 145 -5.86 -13.79 -6.30
CA GLN A 145 -6.36 -12.57 -6.93
C GLN A 145 -5.52 -12.13 -8.13
N LEU A 146 -4.23 -12.49 -8.20
CA LEU A 146 -3.36 -12.16 -9.33
C LEU A 146 -3.59 -13.04 -10.56
N SER A 147 -4.36 -14.13 -10.43
CA SER A 147 -4.73 -14.99 -11.57
C SER A 147 -5.54 -14.27 -12.64
N ILE A 148 -6.03 -13.06 -12.37
CA ILE A 148 -6.77 -12.22 -13.33
C ILE A 148 -5.87 -11.60 -14.42
N ILE A 149 -4.57 -11.49 -14.17
CA ILE A 149 -3.64 -10.73 -15.03
C ILE A 149 -3.64 -11.22 -16.49
N PRO A 150 -3.57 -12.54 -16.78
CA PRO A 150 -3.62 -13.04 -18.15
C PRO A 150 -4.89 -12.59 -18.89
N SER A 151 -6.05 -12.67 -18.22
CA SER A 151 -7.34 -12.25 -18.79
C SER A 151 -7.36 -10.76 -19.16
N LEU A 152 -6.74 -9.90 -18.35
CA LEU A 152 -6.69 -8.46 -18.59
C LEU A 152 -5.70 -8.05 -19.68
N LYS A 153 -4.61 -8.81 -19.88
CA LYS A 153 -3.63 -8.56 -20.96
C LYS A 153 -4.24 -8.68 -22.36
N HIS A 154 -5.25 -9.52 -22.53
CA HIS A 154 -5.99 -9.61 -23.80
C HIS A 154 -6.83 -8.36 -24.12
N ILE A 155 -7.07 -7.50 -23.12
CA ILE A 155 -7.98 -6.37 -23.20
C ILE A 155 -7.22 -5.06 -23.33
N THR A 156 -6.09 -4.93 -22.62
CA THR A 156 -5.30 -3.70 -22.55
C THR A 156 -3.85 -4.00 -22.91
N TYR A 157 -3.38 -3.42 -24.01
CA TYR A 157 -2.00 -3.60 -24.50
C TYR A 157 -0.96 -3.06 -23.50
N ASN A 158 -1.22 -1.88 -22.91
CA ASN A 158 -0.38 -1.28 -21.86
C ASN A 158 -1.01 -1.48 -20.48
N LEU A 159 -1.10 -2.73 -20.04
CA LEU A 159 -1.64 -3.05 -18.71
C LEU A 159 -0.73 -2.49 -17.61
N PRO A 160 -1.23 -1.64 -16.69
CA PRO A 160 -0.46 -1.17 -15.55
C PRO A 160 0.05 -2.34 -14.70
N PRO A 161 1.18 -2.20 -13.98
CA PRO A 161 1.62 -3.18 -13.00
C PRO A 161 0.50 -3.53 -12.02
N ILE A 162 0.30 -4.83 -11.77
CA ILE A 162 -0.70 -5.33 -10.82
C ILE A 162 0.03 -6.13 -9.75
N ILE A 163 -0.15 -5.75 -8.48
CA ILE A 163 0.38 -6.46 -7.31
C ILE A 163 -0.76 -6.80 -6.35
N ALA A 164 -0.51 -7.73 -5.43
CA ALA A 164 -1.46 -8.08 -4.38
C ALA A 164 -0.90 -7.80 -3.00
N LEU A 165 -1.80 -7.52 -2.06
CA LEU A 165 -1.47 -7.25 -0.67
C LEU A 165 -2.19 -8.25 0.24
N ALA A 166 -1.43 -9.20 0.78
CA ALA A 166 -1.99 -10.23 1.65
C ALA A 166 -2.17 -9.70 3.09
N LYS A 167 -3.42 -9.53 3.49
CA LYS A 167 -3.83 -8.93 4.78
C LYS A 167 -3.32 -9.64 6.04
N ARG A 168 -3.20 -10.97 6.03
CA ARG A 168 -2.79 -11.74 7.23
C ARG A 168 -1.31 -11.57 7.57
N GLU A 169 -0.45 -11.57 6.56
CA GLU A 169 1.01 -11.51 6.72
C GLU A 169 1.59 -10.12 6.42
N GLU A 170 0.77 -9.17 5.99
CA GLU A 170 1.23 -7.88 5.45
C GLU A 170 2.28 -8.08 4.36
N THR A 171 2.05 -9.05 3.49
CA THR A 171 2.97 -9.44 2.42
C THR A 171 2.54 -8.81 1.11
N ILE A 172 3.44 -8.10 0.45
CA ILE A 172 3.27 -7.69 -0.94
C ILE A 172 3.65 -8.86 -1.83
N ILE A 173 2.79 -9.18 -2.78
CA ILE A 173 3.01 -10.25 -3.73
C ILE A 173 3.12 -9.63 -5.11
N ILE A 174 4.29 -9.80 -5.73
CA ILE A 174 4.62 -9.29 -7.05
C ILE A 174 4.63 -10.48 -8.02
N PRO A 175 3.79 -10.50 -9.07
CA PRO A 175 3.81 -11.56 -10.07
C PRO A 175 5.06 -11.47 -10.94
N LEU A 176 5.69 -12.62 -11.19
CA LEU A 176 6.87 -12.79 -12.04
C LEU A 176 6.54 -13.74 -13.20
N SER A 177 7.36 -13.72 -14.25
CA SER A 177 7.25 -14.69 -15.35
C SER A 177 7.38 -16.16 -14.89
N SER A 178 8.13 -16.42 -13.82
CA SER A 178 8.38 -17.76 -13.27
C SER A 178 7.63 -18.07 -11.97
N GLY A 179 6.77 -17.17 -11.47
CA GLY A 179 6.07 -17.36 -10.20
C GLY A 179 5.70 -16.05 -9.50
N PHE A 180 6.05 -15.94 -8.22
CA PHE A 180 5.73 -14.78 -7.39
C PHE A 180 6.91 -14.40 -6.49
N LYS A 181 7.19 -13.10 -6.36
CA LYS A 181 8.07 -12.54 -5.34
C LYS A 181 7.23 -12.04 -4.18
N GLU A 182 7.57 -12.46 -2.98
CA GLU A 182 6.89 -12.03 -1.76
C GLU A 182 7.79 -11.15 -0.91
N ILE A 183 7.28 -9.98 -0.55
CA ILE A 183 7.96 -9.01 0.31
C ILE A 183 7.12 -8.87 1.57
N ARG A 184 7.61 -9.41 2.69
CA ARG A 184 6.98 -9.24 4.00
C ARG A 184 7.28 -7.84 4.53
N LEU A 185 6.23 -7.12 4.89
CA LEU A 185 6.37 -5.81 5.52
C LEU A 185 6.60 -5.98 7.03
N ASP A 186 7.73 -5.46 7.53
CA ASP A 186 8.02 -5.46 8.96
C ASP A 186 6.95 -4.67 9.74
N ARG A 187 6.08 -5.38 10.48
CA ARG A 187 5.06 -4.78 11.38
C ARG A 187 5.65 -3.77 12.38
N VAL A 188 6.93 -3.94 12.74
CA VAL A 188 7.63 -3.08 13.71
C VAL A 188 7.93 -1.70 13.11
N LYS A 189 8.21 -1.61 11.81
CA LYS A 189 8.64 -0.37 11.14
C LYS A 189 7.49 0.48 10.59
N LYS A 190 6.29 -0.08 10.43
CA LYS A 190 5.04 0.70 10.18
C LYS A 190 4.76 1.75 11.25
N ARG A 191 5.25 1.52 12.46
CA ARG A 191 4.91 2.34 13.63
C ARG A 191 5.68 3.65 13.66
N SER A 192 6.71 3.81 12.80
CA SER A 192 7.54 5.02 12.79
C SER A 192 7.11 6.13 11.81
N LEU A 193 6.54 5.76 10.67
CA LEU A 193 6.53 6.66 9.51
C LEU A 193 5.12 7.14 9.09
N PHE A 194 4.05 6.64 9.71
CA PHE A 194 2.69 6.98 9.28
C PHE A 194 1.76 7.29 10.45
N ARG A 195 1.83 8.51 10.95
CA ARG A 195 0.73 9.12 11.71
C ARG A 195 0.11 10.35 11.05
N SER A 196 0.67 10.82 9.94
CA SER A 196 0.06 11.88 9.14
C SER A 196 -0.72 11.30 7.96
N GLN A 197 -1.81 10.57 8.25
CA GLN A 197 -3.03 10.51 7.44
C GLN A 197 -4.02 9.51 8.03
N VAL A 198 -4.99 10.06 8.77
CA VAL A 198 -6.40 9.64 8.82
C VAL A 198 -6.65 8.13 8.68
N VAL A 199 -6.63 7.41 9.81
CA VAL A 199 -7.21 6.06 9.90
C VAL A 199 -8.62 6.19 10.45
N SER A 200 -9.61 6.16 9.56
CA SER A 200 -11.01 5.97 9.91
C SER A 200 -11.58 4.76 9.16
N LYS A 201 -11.92 3.74 9.94
CA LYS A 201 -12.90 2.66 9.72
C LYS A 201 -12.69 1.67 8.56
N LYS A 202 -12.41 0.42 8.97
CA LYS A 202 -13.08 -0.82 8.53
C LYS A 202 -13.40 -0.99 7.02
N SER A 203 -12.45 -0.79 6.12
CA SER A 203 -12.34 -1.55 4.86
C SER A 203 -10.99 -1.24 4.24
N ALA A 204 -10.44 -2.19 3.46
CA ALA A 204 -9.18 -2.31 2.69
C ALA A 204 -8.23 -1.10 2.40
N SER A 205 -8.19 -0.07 3.22
CA SER A 205 -7.78 1.26 2.80
C SER A 205 -6.62 1.78 3.65
N THR A 206 -5.59 0.98 3.92
CA THR A 206 -4.40 1.52 4.61
C THR A 206 -3.17 0.65 4.40
N VAL A 207 -2.54 0.74 3.24
CA VAL A 207 -1.11 0.42 3.12
C VAL A 207 -0.45 1.50 2.28
N LEU A 208 0.05 2.53 2.96
CA LEU A 208 1.28 3.17 2.52
C LEU A 208 2.41 2.35 3.12
N ILE A 209 3.20 1.78 2.23
CA ILE A 209 4.30 0.88 2.57
C ILE A 209 5.44 1.77 3.05
N PRO A 210 5.91 1.68 4.30
CA PRO A 210 7.05 2.48 4.72
C PRO A 210 8.29 2.10 3.93
N ALA A 211 9.09 3.10 3.53
CA ALA A 211 10.37 2.90 2.82
C ALA A 211 11.24 1.84 3.51
N SER A 212 11.22 1.88 4.84
CA SER A 212 11.94 0.96 5.73
C SER A 212 11.48 -0.51 5.65
N ALA A 213 10.28 -0.79 5.12
CA ALA A 213 9.85 -2.17 4.90
C ALA A 213 10.48 -2.81 3.64
N PHE A 214 11.13 -2.01 2.79
CA PHE A 214 11.92 -2.50 1.67
C PHE A 214 13.42 -2.51 1.96
N SER A 215 13.85 -2.12 3.17
CA SER A 215 15.26 -2.14 3.57
C SER A 215 15.85 -3.55 3.64
N SER A 216 15.02 -4.60 3.56
CA SER A 216 15.42 -6.01 3.52
C SER A 216 15.73 -6.50 2.10
N ILE A 217 15.47 -5.70 1.07
CA ILE A 217 15.65 -6.08 -0.35
C ILE A 217 16.99 -5.60 -0.91
N SER A 218 17.54 -4.51 -0.37
CA SER A 218 18.92 -4.12 -0.64
C SER A 218 19.79 -4.60 0.52
N GLY A 219 20.71 -5.53 0.27
CA GLY A 219 21.72 -5.99 1.25
C GLY A 219 22.72 -4.90 1.68
N THR A 220 22.31 -3.64 1.69
CA THR A 220 23.12 -2.48 2.06
C THR A 220 22.52 -1.87 3.32
N LYS A 221 23.24 -2.04 4.44
CA LYS A 221 23.03 -1.18 5.61
C LYS A 221 23.18 0.28 5.14
N PRO A 222 22.32 1.21 5.56
CA PRO A 222 22.61 2.62 5.35
C PRO A 222 23.84 2.93 6.20
N THR A 223 25.00 3.05 5.56
CA THR A 223 26.16 3.65 6.19
C THR A 223 25.86 5.12 6.33
N ALA A 224 25.78 5.58 7.57
CA ALA A 224 25.86 7.00 7.88
C ALA A 224 27.17 7.52 7.29
N SER A 225 27.09 8.24 6.18
CA SER A 225 28.21 9.02 5.67
C SER A 225 27.75 10.47 5.61
N HIS A 226 28.43 11.27 6.40
CA HIS A 226 28.40 12.72 6.35
C HIS A 226 28.56 13.18 4.90
N ALA A 227 27.62 13.98 4.41
CA ALA A 227 27.87 14.86 3.27
C ALA A 227 27.74 16.30 3.78
N ALA A 228 28.88 16.97 3.78
CA ALA A 228 29.08 18.31 4.28
C ALA A 228 28.11 19.31 3.63
N CYS A 229 27.39 20.03 4.47
CA CYS A 229 26.85 21.33 4.16
C CYS A 229 28.02 22.26 3.79
N THR A 230 28.16 22.58 2.50
CA THR A 230 28.92 23.75 2.08
C THR A 230 27.94 24.74 1.50
N THR A 231 27.74 25.79 2.29
CA THR A 231 27.02 27.01 1.96
C THR A 231 27.62 27.67 0.73
N ASN A 232 26.80 28.07 -0.23
CA ASN A 232 27.12 29.27 -0.99
C ASN A 232 25.84 30.07 -1.25
N THR A 233 25.54 30.95 -0.29
CA THR A 233 24.62 32.06 -0.45
C THR A 233 25.45 33.25 -0.91
N ALA A 234 25.19 33.78 -2.10
CA ALA A 234 25.56 35.14 -2.46
C ALA A 234 24.38 35.80 -3.16
N LEU A 235 23.65 36.59 -2.37
CA LEU A 235 22.76 37.66 -2.78
C LEU A 235 23.54 38.74 -3.57
N GLN A 236 22.88 39.33 -4.58
CA GLN A 236 22.80 40.78 -4.88
C GLN A 236 21.94 40.92 -6.16
N ALA A 237 20.65 41.28 -6.11
CA ALA A 237 20.06 42.60 -5.86
C ALA A 237 20.43 43.68 -6.90
N ARG A 238 19.43 44.07 -7.70
CA ARG A 238 19.21 45.38 -8.38
C ARG A 238 20.22 45.79 -9.47
N PHE A 239 19.80 45.78 -10.73
CA PHE A 239 19.17 46.90 -11.46
C PHE A 239 18.42 46.34 -12.68
#